data_AF-A0A9W9CGP7-F1
#
_entry.id   AF-A0A9W9CGP7-F1
#
_cell.length_a   1.000
_cell.length_b   1.000
_cell.length_c   1.000
_cell.angle_alpha   90.00
_cell.angle_beta   90.00
_cell.angle_gamma   90.00
#
_symmetry.space_group_name_H-M   'P 1'
#
loop_
_entity.id
_entity.type
_entity.pdbx_description
1 polymer ?
#
loop_
_entity_poly.entity_id
_entity_poly.type
_entity_poly.pdbx_seq_one_letter_code
_entity_poly.pdbx_strand_id
1 'polypeptide(L)'
;MASEASDIRPTQPLLHNYNTSDSDDASFSKSPNAFLRDLEDGDVSTVDSDDEELRPRPAFWRRLLMSIRRRHGTARDSGFEGVKLPKDDKRRTRKYKWRKRCVAKACVVVPLLVVIFFGLVHILNVFLGFLPLLWDDPAASALDWYVPDKASSDMASHLLDITRDVAPIHCHSHNDYWRRVPLYDALRWGCTGVEADVWLFDEELYVGHNTNALTRTRTFRSMYVDPLLKMLDRKNELGEIATTSDIKHGVFDTAPDQTLVLLVDFKNNGHDIFPVVSQHLAALREKGYLTYFNGEATIEGPITVVATGNAPFDLVTANSTYRDIFFDAPLDSLYESRSNSISHSVDKSGESVSVHITERGGQGTVGTTPSSHFDFTNSYYASVNFGSSIGWLWFGHISDIQLDLIRGQIRGAHARGLKARYWGAPKWPIGLRNKVWKLLVEEGVDYLNGDDLHGMTRLDWSLKKHWGLIS
;
A
#
# COMPACT_ATOMS: atom_id res chain seq x y z
N MET A 1 16.15 2.68 -78.42
CA MET A 1 15.87 2.47 -76.99
C MET A 1 14.63 1.56 -76.92
N ALA A 2 14.70 0.21 -76.88
CA ALA A 2 15.75 -0.72 -76.45
C ALA A 2 16.24 -0.46 -75.01
N SER A 3 16.24 -1.39 -74.05
CA SER A 3 15.57 -2.73 -73.94
C SER A 3 15.51 -3.14 -72.44
N GLU A 4 15.08 -4.31 -71.92
CA GLU A 4 14.73 -5.65 -72.46
C GLU A 4 13.54 -6.28 -71.65
N ALA A 5 13.59 -7.54 -71.21
CA ALA A 5 12.56 -8.21 -70.36
C ALA A 5 13.14 -9.32 -69.43
N SER A 6 12.26 -10.00 -68.65
CA SER A 6 12.49 -11.19 -67.78
C SER A 6 13.22 -10.93 -66.43
N ASP A 7 13.08 -11.73 -65.36
CA ASP A 7 12.58 -13.13 -65.28
C ASP A 7 11.89 -13.53 -63.92
N ILE A 8 11.66 -14.85 -63.74
CA ILE A 8 10.68 -15.55 -62.88
C ILE A 8 11.03 -15.71 -61.35
N ARG A 9 10.00 -16.11 -60.58
CA ARG A 9 9.93 -16.50 -59.13
C ARG A 9 10.75 -17.79 -58.77
N PRO A 10 10.53 -18.49 -57.63
CA PRO A 10 10.71 -18.15 -56.18
C PRO A 10 11.55 -19.22 -55.41
N THR A 11 12.01 -18.96 -54.16
CA THR A 11 12.29 -20.04 -53.15
C THR A 11 12.49 -19.53 -51.72
N GLN A 12 11.78 -20.14 -50.75
CA GLN A 12 12.33 -20.52 -49.43
C GLN A 12 12.83 -21.99 -49.51
N PRO A 13 13.28 -22.62 -48.41
CA PRO A 13 14.38 -22.31 -47.48
C PRO A 13 15.46 -23.42 -47.58
N LEU A 14 16.46 -23.50 -46.68
CA LEU A 14 16.85 -24.77 -46.00
C LEU A 14 18.06 -24.66 -45.04
N LEU A 15 18.05 -25.58 -44.06
CA LEU A 15 19.12 -25.93 -43.14
C LEU A 15 20.08 -26.98 -43.74
N HIS A 16 21.37 -26.92 -43.35
CA HIS A 16 22.23 -28.11 -43.16
C HIS A 16 23.32 -27.74 -42.13
N ASN A 17 23.37 -28.36 -40.94
CA ASN A 17 23.79 -29.75 -40.62
C ASN A 17 25.29 -30.01 -40.81
N TYR A 18 25.97 -30.41 -39.73
CA TYR A 18 26.71 -31.68 -39.59
C TYR A 18 26.89 -31.93 -38.06
N ASN A 19 26.32 -32.99 -37.43
CA ASN A 19 26.79 -34.40 -37.35
C ASN A 19 28.17 -34.54 -36.66
N THR A 20 28.48 -35.47 -35.74
CA THR A 20 27.86 -36.72 -35.18
C THR A 20 28.22 -36.82 -33.66
N SER A 21 27.94 -37.84 -32.82
CA SER A 21 27.68 -39.30 -32.95
C SER A 21 27.18 -39.89 -31.61
N ASP A 22 26.39 -40.98 -31.69
CA ASP A 22 26.29 -42.16 -30.78
C ASP A 22 26.08 -42.01 -29.24
N SER A 23 25.48 -42.96 -28.51
CA SER A 23 24.43 -43.97 -28.81
C SER A 23 23.88 -44.53 -27.47
N ASP A 24 22.76 -45.28 -27.54
CA ASP A 24 22.35 -46.35 -26.63
C ASP A 24 21.94 -46.09 -25.14
N ASP A 25 20.61 -45.98 -24.97
CA ASP A 25 19.75 -46.96 -24.27
C ASP A 25 19.58 -47.01 -22.71
N ALA A 26 18.43 -47.56 -22.32
CA ALA A 26 18.05 -48.16 -21.02
C ALA A 26 17.73 -47.30 -19.76
N SER A 27 16.42 -46.99 -19.63
CA SER A 27 15.57 -47.38 -18.47
C SER A 27 15.51 -46.57 -17.14
N PHE A 28 14.27 -46.26 -16.75
CA PHE A 28 13.66 -46.30 -15.41
C PHE A 28 14.47 -45.93 -14.13
N SER A 29 14.06 -44.87 -13.42
CA SER A 29 13.48 -45.00 -12.06
C SER A 29 12.79 -43.71 -11.58
N LYS A 30 12.29 -43.70 -10.33
CA LYS A 30 11.29 -42.76 -9.79
C LYS A 30 11.91 -41.54 -9.07
N SER A 31 11.13 -40.46 -9.00
CA SER A 31 11.17 -39.34 -8.02
C SER A 31 11.34 -39.82 -6.55
N PRO A 32 11.68 -38.97 -5.54
CA PRO A 32 11.32 -37.53 -5.46
C PRO A 32 12.27 -36.54 -4.74
N ASN A 33 11.87 -35.25 -4.84
CA ASN A 33 12.13 -34.08 -3.97
C ASN A 33 13.11 -34.22 -2.78
N ALA A 34 14.11 -33.34 -2.74
CA ALA A 34 14.87 -32.99 -1.53
C ALA A 34 14.91 -31.48 -1.30
N PHE A 35 14.80 -31.07 -0.05
CA PHE A 35 14.78 -29.68 0.43
C PHE A 35 16.22 -29.13 0.46
N LEU A 36 16.44 -27.90 -0.02
CA LEU A 36 17.79 -27.33 -0.12
C LEU A 36 18.12 -26.48 1.13
N ARG A 37 18.77 -27.11 2.10
CA ARG A 37 19.35 -26.46 3.28
C ARG A 37 20.47 -27.35 3.82
N ASP A 38 21.71 -27.06 3.42
CA ASP A 38 22.98 -27.35 4.11
C ASP A 38 24.18 -27.13 3.16
N LEU A 39 24.69 -25.91 3.20
CA LEU A 39 26.07 -25.47 2.94
C LEU A 39 26.28 -24.34 3.99
N GLU A 40 27.39 -24.19 4.70
CA GLU A 40 28.78 -24.59 4.42
C GLU A 40 29.55 -24.62 5.76
N ASP A 41 30.48 -25.55 5.97
CA ASP A 41 31.33 -25.60 7.18
C ASP A 41 32.69 -26.27 6.87
N GLY A 42 33.80 -25.70 7.37
CA GLY A 42 35.18 -26.15 7.16
C GLY A 42 35.97 -25.38 6.07
N ASP A 43 37.27 -25.06 6.23
CA ASP A 43 38.22 -25.41 7.30
C ASP A 43 39.39 -24.37 7.45
N VAL A 44 40.32 -24.64 8.37
CA VAL A 44 41.13 -23.71 9.20
C VAL A 44 42.58 -23.45 8.73
N SER A 45 43.18 -22.30 9.11
CA SER A 45 44.58 -22.07 9.65
C SER A 45 45.08 -20.62 9.39
N THR A 46 45.92 -19.92 10.19
CA THR A 46 46.55 -20.10 11.53
C THR A 46 47.21 -18.78 12.03
N VAL A 47 47.30 -18.55 13.37
CA VAL A 47 48.31 -17.71 14.10
C VAL A 47 48.21 -16.16 13.91
N ASP A 48 48.36 -15.25 14.90
CA ASP A 48 49.04 -15.27 16.22
C ASP A 48 48.36 -14.41 17.34
N SER A 49 48.80 -14.64 18.60
CA SER A 49 48.86 -13.78 19.82
C SER A 49 47.93 -12.55 20.05
N ASP A 50 47.10 -12.57 21.11
CA ASP A 50 47.43 -11.96 22.43
C ASP A 50 46.27 -12.08 23.46
N ASP A 51 46.61 -12.10 24.76
CA ASP A 51 45.71 -12.47 25.88
C ASP A 51 44.81 -11.33 26.44
N GLU A 52 43.50 -11.57 26.59
CA GLU A 52 42.70 -10.96 27.68
C GLU A 52 41.49 -11.84 28.13
N GLU A 53 41.59 -12.48 29.30
CA GLU A 53 40.62 -13.51 29.80
C GLU A 53 39.30 -12.94 30.35
N LEU A 54 38.41 -12.43 29.50
CA LEU A 54 37.06 -12.01 29.90
C LEU A 54 36.05 -13.17 29.95
N ARG A 55 35.90 -13.78 31.14
CA ARG A 55 34.92 -14.87 31.39
C ARG A 55 33.47 -14.45 31.13
N PRO A 56 32.68 -15.20 30.34
CA PRO A 56 31.29 -14.84 30.04
C PRO A 56 30.37 -15.01 31.27
N ARG A 57 29.51 -14.01 31.51
CA ARG A 57 28.51 -14.05 32.59
C ARG A 57 27.45 -15.13 32.31
N PRO A 58 27.08 -15.99 33.28
CA PRO A 58 26.11 -17.05 33.05
C PRO A 58 24.69 -16.51 32.88
N ALA A 59 24.02 -16.97 31.82
CA ALA A 59 22.68 -16.54 31.44
C ALA A 59 21.62 -16.67 32.55
N PHE A 60 20.63 -15.78 32.50
CA PHE A 60 19.51 -15.63 33.45
C PHE A 60 18.89 -16.97 33.90
N TRP A 61 18.66 -17.89 32.97
CA TRP A 61 18.06 -19.20 33.22
C TRP A 61 18.85 -20.09 34.19
N ARG A 62 20.20 -20.08 34.15
CA ARG A 62 21.01 -20.82 35.13
C ARG A 62 20.90 -20.23 36.54
N ARG A 63 20.79 -18.90 36.67
CA ARG A 63 20.56 -18.23 37.97
C ARG A 63 19.18 -18.57 38.53
N LEU A 64 18.15 -18.57 37.69
CA LEU A 64 16.79 -18.94 38.08
C LEU A 64 16.71 -20.39 38.56
N LEU A 65 17.27 -21.34 37.79
CA LEU A 65 17.30 -22.76 38.14
C LEU A 65 18.05 -23.05 39.45
N MET A 66 19.19 -22.39 39.70
CA MET A 66 19.91 -22.54 40.98
C MET A 66 19.13 -21.96 42.17
N SER A 67 18.31 -20.92 41.97
CA SER A 67 17.43 -20.38 43.04
C SER A 67 16.32 -21.36 43.43
N ILE A 68 15.84 -22.17 42.48
CA ILE A 68 14.80 -23.19 42.71
C ILE A 68 15.41 -24.43 43.37
N ARG A 69 16.58 -24.89 42.90
CA ARG A 69 17.27 -26.07 43.46
C ARG A 69 17.68 -25.89 44.94
N ARG A 70 17.94 -24.66 45.39
CA ARG A 70 18.21 -24.34 46.81
C ARG A 70 16.99 -24.44 47.75
N ARG A 71 15.76 -24.63 47.26
CA ARG A 71 14.55 -24.77 48.11
C ARG A 71 14.16 -26.21 48.44
N HIS A 72 14.87 -27.21 47.93
CA HIS A 72 14.52 -28.63 48.11
C HIS A 72 15.61 -29.46 48.79
N GLY A 73 16.44 -28.83 49.64
CA GLY A 73 17.37 -29.53 50.52
C GLY A 73 16.69 -29.89 51.84
N THR A 74 16.39 -31.17 52.06
CA THR A 74 15.96 -31.71 53.35
C THR A 74 17.11 -31.71 54.34
N ALA A 75 17.09 -30.78 55.30
CA ALA A 75 18.02 -30.77 56.42
C ALA A 75 17.71 -31.93 57.39
N ARG A 76 18.78 -32.57 57.87
CA ARG A 76 18.74 -33.78 58.70
C ARG A 76 18.54 -33.43 60.18
N ASP A 77 17.90 -34.33 60.91
CA ASP A 77 17.44 -34.15 62.29
C ASP A 77 18.57 -34.00 63.32
N SER A 78 18.42 -33.06 64.25
CA SER A 78 19.12 -33.01 65.54
C SER A 78 18.31 -32.13 66.50
N GLY A 79 17.96 -32.67 67.67
CA GLY A 79 16.88 -32.14 68.49
C GLY A 79 17.15 -30.83 69.22
N PHE A 80 16.07 -30.07 69.46
CA PHE A 80 15.99 -29.09 70.55
C PHE A 80 14.54 -28.99 71.06
N GLU A 81 14.38 -28.72 72.36
CA GLU A 81 13.10 -28.86 73.06
C GLU A 81 12.04 -27.82 72.66
N GLY A 82 10.78 -28.19 72.81
CA GLY A 82 9.63 -27.45 72.29
C GLY A 82 9.23 -26.22 73.11
N VAL A 83 9.69 -25.04 72.68
CA VAL A 83 9.15 -23.75 73.17
C VAL A 83 7.81 -23.42 72.49
N LYS A 84 6.71 -23.47 73.24
CA LYS A 84 5.37 -23.08 72.76
C LYS A 84 5.23 -21.55 72.68
N LEU A 85 5.40 -20.99 71.49
CA LEU A 85 5.13 -19.56 71.22
C LEU A 85 3.65 -19.16 71.50
N PRO A 86 3.37 -17.92 71.96
CA PRO A 86 2.03 -17.44 72.29
C PRO A 86 1.03 -17.50 71.13
N LYS A 87 -0.27 -17.59 71.46
CA LYS A 87 -1.34 -17.82 70.47
C LYS A 87 -1.56 -16.67 69.47
N ASP A 88 -1.16 -15.43 69.78
CA ASP A 88 -1.43 -14.27 68.94
C ASP A 88 -0.62 -14.20 67.63
N ASP A 89 0.64 -14.66 67.62
CA ASP A 89 1.46 -14.62 66.41
C ASP A 89 0.97 -15.59 65.32
N LYS A 90 0.27 -16.65 65.72
CA LYS A 90 -0.43 -17.57 64.81
C LYS A 90 -1.59 -16.88 64.07
N ARG A 91 -2.15 -15.81 64.63
CA ARG A 91 -3.24 -15.02 64.03
C ARG A 91 -2.72 -14.05 62.96
N ARG A 92 -1.60 -13.34 63.24
CA ARG A 92 -0.90 -12.49 62.26
C ARG A 92 -0.38 -13.29 61.05
N THR A 93 0.29 -14.42 61.31
CA THR A 93 0.86 -15.26 60.24
C THR A 93 -0.20 -15.90 59.33
N ARG A 94 -1.38 -16.29 59.84
CA ARG A 94 -2.51 -16.74 59.00
C ARG A 94 -3.04 -15.64 58.08
N LYS A 95 -3.32 -14.43 58.61
CA LYS A 95 -3.78 -13.29 57.78
C LYS A 95 -2.74 -12.90 56.72
N TYR A 96 -1.44 -12.89 57.07
CA TYR A 96 -0.36 -12.59 56.13
C TYR A 96 -0.23 -13.66 55.02
N LYS A 97 -0.25 -14.96 55.38
CA LYS A 97 -0.22 -16.07 54.40
C LYS A 97 -1.44 -16.06 53.47
N TRP A 98 -2.62 -15.68 53.98
CA TRP A 98 -3.83 -15.51 53.17
C TRP A 98 -3.68 -14.33 52.20
N ARG A 99 -3.32 -13.14 52.68
CA ARG A 99 -3.03 -11.96 51.82
C ARG A 99 -2.02 -12.28 50.73
N LYS A 100 -0.89 -12.94 51.05
CA LYS A 100 0.14 -13.31 50.06
C LYS A 100 -0.37 -14.29 49.00
N ARG A 101 -1.27 -15.21 49.37
CA ARG A 101 -1.94 -16.12 48.42
C ARG A 101 -2.97 -15.38 47.55
N CYS A 102 -3.73 -14.43 48.11
CA CYS A 102 -4.67 -13.62 47.33
C CYS A 102 -3.94 -12.71 46.34
N VAL A 103 -2.85 -12.04 46.75
CA VAL A 103 -2.01 -11.22 45.84
C VAL A 103 -1.38 -12.09 44.75
N ALA A 104 -0.79 -13.25 45.10
CA ALA A 104 -0.22 -14.14 44.10
C ALA A 104 -1.27 -14.68 43.11
N LYS A 105 -2.49 -14.96 43.56
CA LYS A 105 -3.61 -15.31 42.67
C LYS A 105 -4.03 -14.13 41.79
N ALA A 106 -4.13 -12.91 42.34
CA ALA A 106 -4.45 -11.71 41.58
C ALA A 106 -3.43 -11.43 40.46
N CYS A 107 -2.12 -11.58 40.75
CA CYS A 107 -1.05 -11.42 39.75
C CYS A 107 -1.09 -12.43 38.59
N VAL A 108 -1.87 -13.52 38.69
CA VAL A 108 -2.06 -14.51 37.60
C VAL A 108 -3.44 -14.36 36.96
N VAL A 109 -4.49 -14.15 37.77
CA VAL A 109 -5.87 -14.01 37.30
C VAL A 109 -6.10 -12.69 36.55
N VAL A 110 -5.49 -11.58 36.98
CA VAL A 110 -5.68 -10.28 36.31
C VAL A 110 -5.10 -10.29 34.89
N PRO A 111 -3.85 -10.73 34.63
CA PRO A 111 -3.35 -10.86 33.26
C PRO A 111 -4.17 -11.83 32.40
N LEU A 112 -4.63 -12.95 32.97
CA LEU A 112 -5.47 -13.91 32.26
C LEU A 112 -6.82 -13.29 31.84
N LEU A 113 -7.48 -12.55 32.75
CA LEU A 113 -8.72 -11.83 32.44
C LEU A 113 -8.51 -10.74 31.40
N VAL A 114 -7.36 -10.05 31.41
CA VAL A 114 -7.00 -9.05 30.38
C VAL A 114 -6.83 -9.73 29.01
N VAL A 115 -6.13 -10.87 28.93
CA VAL A 115 -5.99 -11.64 27.68
C VAL A 115 -7.34 -12.16 27.18
N ILE A 116 -8.21 -12.67 28.07
CA ILE A 116 -9.57 -13.11 27.72
C ILE A 116 -10.41 -11.92 27.22
N PHE A 117 -10.35 -10.77 27.88
CA PHE A 117 -11.06 -9.56 27.46
C PHE A 117 -10.62 -9.10 26.06
N PHE A 118 -9.31 -8.96 25.83
CA PHE A 118 -8.80 -8.61 24.50
C PHE A 118 -9.11 -9.67 23.45
N GLY A 119 -9.09 -10.97 23.80
CA GLY A 119 -9.50 -12.05 22.90
C GLY A 119 -10.98 -11.97 22.53
N LEU A 120 -11.87 -11.71 23.48
CA LEU A 120 -13.30 -11.51 23.22
C LEU A 120 -13.57 -10.25 22.38
N VAL A 121 -12.87 -9.15 22.66
CA VAL A 121 -12.91 -7.94 21.81
C VAL A 121 -12.42 -8.24 20.40
N HIS A 122 -11.38 -9.07 20.24
CA HIS A 122 -10.84 -9.43 18.93
C HIS A 122 -11.78 -10.35 18.14
N ILE A 123 -12.42 -11.32 18.81
CA ILE A 123 -13.46 -12.19 18.22
C ILE A 123 -14.67 -11.33 17.82
N LEU A 124 -15.13 -10.44 18.69
CA LEU A 124 -16.22 -9.51 18.37
C LEU A 124 -15.85 -8.60 17.20
N ASN A 125 -14.62 -8.09 17.13
CA ASN A 125 -14.15 -7.25 16.02
C ASN A 125 -14.10 -8.03 14.70
N VAL A 126 -13.66 -9.30 14.72
CA VAL A 126 -13.74 -10.19 13.55
C VAL A 126 -15.21 -10.42 13.16
N PHE A 127 -16.08 -10.73 14.12
CA PHE A 127 -17.50 -11.00 13.87
C PHE A 127 -18.25 -9.76 13.32
N LEU A 128 -17.98 -8.57 13.88
CA LEU A 128 -18.47 -7.28 13.37
C LEU A 128 -17.88 -6.95 11.99
N GLY A 129 -16.65 -7.36 11.71
CA GLY A 129 -16.04 -7.29 10.37
C GLY A 129 -16.66 -8.26 9.34
N PHE A 130 -17.30 -9.33 9.81
CA PHE A 130 -18.10 -10.25 8.99
C PHE A 130 -19.58 -9.84 8.86
N LEU A 131 -20.10 -8.90 9.67
CA LEU A 131 -21.48 -8.43 9.51
C LEU A 131 -21.76 -7.76 8.14
N PRO A 132 -20.85 -6.97 7.54
CA PRO A 132 -20.99 -6.49 6.16
C PRO A 132 -21.01 -7.57 5.07
N LEU A 133 -20.65 -8.82 5.40
CA LEU A 133 -20.78 -9.99 4.50
C LEU A 133 -22.11 -10.75 4.70
N LEU A 134 -22.85 -10.45 5.76
CA LEU A 134 -24.14 -11.08 6.10
C LEU A 134 -25.32 -10.14 5.83
N TRP A 135 -25.11 -8.82 5.94
CA TRP A 135 -26.01 -7.79 5.44
C TRP A 135 -25.54 -7.29 4.08
N ASP A 136 -25.70 -8.15 3.07
CA ASP A 136 -25.76 -7.69 1.69
C ASP A 136 -26.95 -6.74 1.51
N ASP A 137 -26.69 -5.58 0.92
CA ASP A 137 -27.75 -4.78 0.32
C ASP A 137 -28.39 -5.61 -0.82
N PRO A 138 -29.73 -5.81 -0.83
CA PRO A 138 -30.42 -6.49 -1.93
C PRO A 138 -30.11 -5.88 -3.31
N ALA A 139 -29.85 -4.57 -3.38
CA ALA A 139 -29.43 -3.91 -4.62
C ALA A 139 -28.00 -4.32 -5.04
N ALA A 140 -27.08 -4.50 -4.08
CA ALA A 140 -25.69 -4.92 -4.33
C ALA A 140 -25.53 -6.44 -4.55
N SER A 141 -26.62 -7.21 -4.41
CA SER A 141 -26.67 -8.65 -4.72
C SER A 141 -27.52 -8.95 -5.97
N ALA A 142 -28.33 -8.00 -6.45
CA ALA A 142 -28.96 -8.05 -7.77
C ALA A 142 -28.00 -7.69 -8.93
N LEU A 143 -26.93 -6.93 -8.66
CA LEU A 143 -25.86 -6.64 -9.63
C LEU A 143 -24.82 -7.77 -9.68
N ASP A 144 -25.08 -8.81 -10.46
CA ASP A 144 -24.06 -9.79 -10.86
C ASP A 144 -23.25 -9.24 -12.07
N TRP A 145 -22.38 -8.28 -11.78
CA TRP A 145 -21.61 -7.46 -12.74
C TRP A 145 -20.51 -8.23 -13.50
N TYR A 146 -20.30 -9.50 -13.20
CA TYR A 146 -19.22 -10.34 -13.72
C TYR A 146 -19.46 -10.87 -15.14
N VAL A 147 -20.65 -10.62 -15.72
CA VAL A 147 -21.03 -11.08 -17.07
C VAL A 147 -21.18 -9.88 -18.03
N PRO A 148 -20.17 -9.57 -18.86
CA PRO A 148 -20.14 -8.36 -19.68
C PRO A 148 -21.34 -8.20 -20.63
N ASP A 149 -21.89 -9.31 -21.12
CA ASP A 149 -22.92 -9.33 -22.17
C ASP A 149 -24.36 -9.56 -21.63
N LYS A 150 -24.56 -9.51 -20.30
CA LYS A 150 -25.90 -9.62 -19.68
C LYS A 150 -26.36 -8.37 -18.94
N ALA A 151 -25.55 -7.32 -18.87
CA ALA A 151 -26.06 -6.02 -18.49
C ALA A 151 -27.10 -5.56 -19.52
N SER A 152 -28.37 -5.46 -19.11
CA SER A 152 -29.41 -4.85 -19.94
C SER A 152 -29.00 -3.42 -20.30
N SER A 153 -29.54 -2.88 -21.39
CA SER A 153 -29.33 -1.47 -21.76
C SER A 153 -29.68 -0.49 -20.62
N ASP A 154 -30.58 -0.92 -19.74
CA ASP A 154 -31.09 -0.22 -18.56
C ASP A 154 -30.10 -0.22 -17.36
N MET A 155 -29.17 -1.19 -17.30
CA MET A 155 -28.07 -1.16 -16.32
C MET A 155 -26.91 -0.29 -16.79
N ALA A 156 -26.67 -0.23 -18.11
CA ALA A 156 -25.65 0.67 -18.66
C ALA A 156 -26.01 2.15 -18.45
N SER A 157 -27.30 2.53 -18.55
CA SER A 157 -27.78 3.88 -18.20
C SER A 157 -27.63 4.16 -16.70
N HIS A 158 -28.06 3.23 -15.83
CA HIS A 158 -27.92 3.37 -14.38
C HIS A 158 -26.47 3.55 -13.92
N LEU A 159 -25.50 2.90 -14.58
CA LEU A 159 -24.06 3.02 -14.28
C LEU A 159 -23.44 4.36 -14.74
N LEU A 160 -24.17 5.19 -15.49
CA LEU A 160 -23.71 6.52 -15.94
C LEU A 160 -24.30 7.64 -15.07
N ASP A 161 -25.50 7.44 -14.54
CA ASP A 161 -26.18 8.37 -13.62
C ASP A 161 -25.49 8.43 -12.24
N ILE A 162 -24.60 7.47 -11.91
CA ILE A 162 -23.93 7.41 -10.60
C ILE A 162 -23.03 8.60 -10.27
N THR A 163 -22.60 9.38 -11.27
CA THR A 163 -21.74 10.56 -11.10
C THR A 163 -22.46 11.89 -11.35
N ARG A 164 -23.77 11.85 -11.63
CA ARG A 164 -24.54 13.01 -12.09
C ARG A 164 -24.70 14.09 -11.04
N ASP A 165 -25.06 13.67 -9.83
CA ASP A 165 -25.27 14.55 -8.67
C ASP A 165 -24.16 14.35 -7.60
N VAL A 166 -22.98 13.86 -8.00
CA VAL A 166 -21.87 13.56 -7.09
C VAL A 166 -20.77 14.62 -7.21
N ALA A 167 -20.69 15.48 -6.19
CA ALA A 167 -19.58 16.41 -6.03
C ALA A 167 -18.25 15.65 -5.81
N PRO A 168 -17.20 15.91 -6.61
CA PRO A 168 -15.90 15.30 -6.39
C PRO A 168 -15.23 15.81 -5.11
N ILE A 169 -14.39 14.95 -4.53
CA ILE A 169 -13.58 15.20 -3.36
C ILE A 169 -12.20 14.55 -3.55
N HIS A 170 -11.15 15.17 -3.01
CA HIS A 170 -9.80 14.64 -3.13
C HIS A 170 -9.54 13.48 -2.15
N CYS A 171 -10.26 12.38 -2.34
CA CYS A 171 -9.91 11.08 -1.78
C CYS A 171 -9.33 10.15 -2.84
N HIS A 172 -8.38 9.35 -2.41
CA HIS A 172 -7.82 8.24 -3.15
C HIS A 172 -8.39 6.94 -2.56
N SER A 173 -9.22 6.26 -3.34
CA SER A 173 -9.91 5.03 -2.96
C SER A 173 -8.95 3.84 -3.00
N HIS A 174 -8.17 3.72 -1.93
CA HIS A 174 -7.21 2.64 -1.74
C HIS A 174 -7.90 1.28 -1.64
N ASN A 175 -7.26 0.26 -2.20
CA ASN A 175 -7.71 -1.13 -2.15
C ASN A 175 -9.18 -1.35 -2.59
N ASP A 176 -9.67 -0.55 -3.55
CA ASP A 176 -11.05 -0.59 -4.03
C ASP A 176 -11.46 -1.99 -4.56
N TYR A 177 -10.51 -2.76 -5.09
CA TYR A 177 -10.68 -4.11 -5.60
C TYR A 177 -11.11 -5.15 -4.54
N TRP A 178 -11.05 -4.87 -3.23
CA TRP A 178 -11.70 -5.71 -2.21
C TRP A 178 -13.24 -5.59 -2.23
N ARG A 179 -13.77 -4.52 -2.82
CA ARG A 179 -15.21 -4.26 -2.92
C ARG A 179 -15.78 -4.96 -4.15
N ARG A 180 -17.11 -5.10 -4.17
CA ARG A 180 -17.84 -5.71 -5.30
C ARG A 180 -17.60 -4.96 -6.58
N VAL A 181 -17.72 -3.63 -6.57
CA VAL A 181 -17.67 -2.80 -7.78
C VAL A 181 -16.68 -1.64 -7.56
N PRO A 182 -15.37 -1.89 -7.72
CA PRO A 182 -14.28 -1.02 -7.20
C PRO A 182 -14.35 0.44 -7.66
N LEU A 183 -14.22 0.65 -8.97
CA LEU A 183 -14.28 1.95 -9.61
C LEU A 183 -15.59 2.69 -9.32
N TYR A 184 -16.73 2.04 -9.54
CA TYR A 184 -18.04 2.68 -9.43
C TYR A 184 -18.40 3.06 -7.98
N ASP A 185 -17.98 2.29 -6.97
CA ASP A 185 -18.15 2.70 -5.57
C ASP A 185 -17.26 3.90 -5.22
N ALA A 186 -16.02 3.96 -5.73
CA ALA A 186 -15.17 5.14 -5.58
C ALA A 186 -15.79 6.41 -6.19
N LEU A 187 -16.29 6.30 -7.43
CA LEU A 187 -16.96 7.38 -8.13
C LEU A 187 -18.27 7.82 -7.44
N ARG A 188 -19.07 6.88 -6.94
CA ARG A 188 -20.31 7.18 -6.19
C ARG A 188 -20.07 8.04 -4.94
N TRP A 189 -18.92 7.86 -4.28
CA TRP A 189 -18.51 8.66 -3.12
C TRP A 189 -17.70 9.92 -3.50
N GLY A 190 -17.52 10.19 -4.80
CA GLY A 190 -16.83 11.39 -5.29
C GLY A 190 -15.31 11.32 -5.26
N CYS A 191 -14.68 10.16 -4.98
CA CYS A 191 -13.22 10.10 -4.95
C CYS A 191 -12.63 10.36 -6.35
N THR A 192 -11.77 11.38 -6.44
CA THR A 192 -11.03 11.73 -7.67
C THR A 192 -9.77 10.89 -7.89
N GLY A 193 -9.53 9.85 -7.08
CA GLY A 193 -8.47 8.88 -7.30
C GLY A 193 -8.87 7.44 -6.98
N VAL A 194 -8.42 6.49 -7.80
CA VAL A 194 -8.60 5.03 -7.67
C VAL A 194 -7.28 4.29 -7.89
N GLU A 195 -7.16 3.09 -7.31
CA GLU A 195 -5.91 2.31 -7.24
C GLU A 195 -6.08 0.91 -7.84
N ALA A 196 -5.30 0.58 -8.87
CA ALA A 196 -5.25 -0.73 -9.50
C ALA A 196 -3.95 -1.47 -9.14
N ASP A 197 -4.03 -2.44 -8.23
CA ASP A 197 -2.93 -3.35 -7.89
C ASP A 197 -2.74 -4.38 -9.02
N VAL A 198 -1.77 -4.15 -9.94
CA VAL A 198 -1.58 -4.98 -11.14
C VAL A 198 -0.43 -5.98 -11.03
N TRP A 199 -0.68 -7.19 -11.55
CA TRP A 199 0.27 -8.29 -11.68
C TRP A 199 0.31 -8.78 -13.13
N LEU A 200 1.49 -8.82 -13.73
CA LEU A 200 1.67 -9.43 -15.06
C LEU A 200 1.87 -10.96 -14.93
N PHE A 201 1.00 -11.73 -15.57
CA PHE A 201 1.14 -13.18 -15.77
C PHE A 201 0.59 -13.57 -17.14
N ASP A 202 1.20 -14.52 -17.85
CA ASP A 202 0.75 -14.99 -19.17
C ASP A 202 0.44 -13.83 -20.17
N GLU A 203 1.28 -12.78 -20.18
CA GLU A 203 1.11 -11.55 -20.99
C GLU A 203 -0.13 -10.68 -20.67
N GLU A 204 -0.89 -10.98 -19.61
CA GLU A 204 -2.08 -10.25 -19.16
C GLU A 204 -1.91 -9.63 -17.76
N LEU A 205 -2.56 -8.49 -17.51
CA LEU A 205 -2.51 -7.74 -16.26
C LEU A 205 -3.72 -8.06 -15.38
N TYR A 206 -3.53 -8.87 -14.35
CA TYR A 206 -4.56 -9.20 -13.37
C TYR A 206 -4.55 -8.23 -12.19
N VAL A 207 -5.73 -7.98 -11.60
CA VAL A 207 -5.92 -7.03 -10.50
C VAL A 207 -6.18 -7.72 -9.17
N GLY A 208 -5.41 -7.37 -8.14
CA GLY A 208 -5.70 -7.69 -6.74
C GLY A 208 -4.50 -7.53 -5.80
N HIS A 209 -4.74 -7.44 -4.49
CA HIS A 209 -3.67 -7.18 -3.50
C HIS A 209 -2.53 -8.20 -3.54
N ASN A 210 -2.92 -9.47 -3.63
CA ASN A 210 -2.05 -10.64 -3.52
C ASN A 210 -2.40 -11.61 -4.64
N THR A 211 -1.43 -12.42 -5.07
CA THR A 211 -1.60 -13.46 -6.10
C THR A 211 -2.78 -14.40 -5.88
N ASN A 212 -3.11 -14.72 -4.62
CA ASN A 212 -4.25 -15.57 -4.25
C ASN A 212 -5.64 -14.96 -4.55
N ALA A 213 -5.72 -13.65 -4.78
CA ALA A 213 -6.98 -12.94 -5.10
C ALA A 213 -7.21 -12.79 -6.62
N LEU A 214 -6.24 -13.20 -7.44
CA LEU A 214 -6.30 -13.04 -8.89
C LEU A 214 -7.25 -14.06 -9.52
N THR A 215 -8.03 -13.60 -10.50
CA THR A 215 -8.96 -14.44 -11.27
C THR A 215 -8.89 -14.04 -12.74
N ARG A 216 -9.10 -14.99 -13.66
CA ARG A 216 -8.92 -14.80 -15.11
C ARG A 216 -9.79 -13.69 -15.75
N THR A 217 -10.81 -13.21 -15.04
CA THR A 217 -11.74 -12.16 -15.49
C THR A 217 -11.48 -10.79 -14.87
N ARG A 218 -10.67 -10.69 -13.81
CA ARG A 218 -10.37 -9.45 -13.10
C ARG A 218 -9.05 -8.90 -13.63
N THR A 219 -9.11 -8.38 -14.84
CA THR A 219 -7.98 -7.77 -15.54
C THR A 219 -7.99 -6.25 -15.40
N PHE A 220 -6.86 -5.60 -15.62
CA PHE A 220 -6.75 -4.14 -15.58
C PHE A 220 -7.75 -3.47 -16.55
N ARG A 221 -7.97 -4.10 -17.72
CA ARG A 221 -8.94 -3.64 -18.71
C ARG A 221 -10.39 -3.77 -18.26
N SER A 222 -10.80 -4.96 -17.84
CA SER A 222 -12.19 -5.24 -17.46
C SER A 222 -12.63 -4.48 -16.20
N MET A 223 -11.70 -4.24 -15.27
CA MET A 223 -11.98 -3.57 -13.99
C MET A 223 -11.91 -2.04 -14.06
N TYR A 224 -11.03 -1.47 -14.90
CA TYR A 224 -10.82 -0.01 -14.97
C TYR A 224 -10.90 0.55 -16.39
N VAL A 225 -10.05 0.12 -17.33
CA VAL A 225 -9.90 0.80 -18.63
C VAL A 225 -11.18 0.77 -19.48
N ASP A 226 -11.75 -0.42 -19.72
CA ASP A 226 -12.93 -0.56 -20.57
C ASP A 226 -14.19 0.10 -19.92
N PRO A 227 -14.43 0.03 -18.59
CA PRO A 227 -15.44 0.84 -17.90
C PRO A 227 -15.26 2.35 -18.06
N LEU A 228 -14.04 2.87 -17.86
CA LEU A 228 -13.73 4.30 -17.99
C LEU A 228 -13.96 4.78 -19.43
N LEU A 229 -13.46 4.03 -20.42
CA LEU A 229 -13.65 4.32 -21.83
C LEU A 229 -15.15 4.40 -22.20
N LYS A 230 -15.96 3.42 -21.77
CA LYS A 230 -17.41 3.40 -22.01
C LYS A 230 -18.16 4.58 -21.38
N MET A 231 -17.71 5.05 -20.22
CA MET A 231 -18.30 6.20 -19.53
C MET A 231 -17.93 7.52 -20.22
N LEU A 232 -16.64 7.69 -20.54
CA LEU A 232 -16.14 8.90 -21.21
C LEU A 232 -16.67 9.03 -22.64
N ASP A 233 -16.75 7.92 -23.38
CA ASP A 233 -17.33 7.87 -24.73
C ASP A 233 -18.73 8.47 -24.77
N ARG A 234 -19.58 8.14 -23.79
CA ARG A 234 -20.97 8.63 -23.71
C ARG A 234 -21.06 10.06 -23.20
N LYS A 235 -20.24 10.44 -22.20
CA LYS A 235 -20.18 11.83 -21.70
C LYS A 235 -19.64 12.82 -22.74
N ASN A 236 -18.90 12.31 -23.73
CA ASN A 236 -18.33 13.06 -24.84
C ASN A 236 -18.97 12.68 -26.19
N GLU A 237 -20.14 12.03 -26.18
CA GLU A 237 -20.88 11.68 -27.39
C GLU A 237 -21.47 12.95 -28.01
N LEU A 238 -21.10 13.23 -29.25
CA LEU A 238 -21.51 14.44 -29.96
C LEU A 238 -22.92 14.27 -30.52
N GLY A 239 -23.86 15.09 -30.04
CA GLY A 239 -25.23 15.12 -30.56
C GLY A 239 -25.32 15.79 -31.94
N GLU A 240 -26.45 15.61 -32.62
CA GLU A 240 -26.69 16.03 -34.02
C GLU A 240 -26.41 17.52 -34.32
N ILE A 241 -26.42 18.38 -33.29
CA ILE A 241 -26.24 19.84 -33.40
C ILE A 241 -24.76 20.25 -33.31
N ALA A 242 -23.95 19.52 -32.53
CA ALA A 242 -22.56 19.88 -32.24
C ALA A 242 -21.62 18.84 -32.87
N THR A 243 -21.10 19.13 -34.05
CA THR A 243 -20.32 18.14 -34.85
C THR A 243 -18.86 17.98 -34.41
N THR A 244 -18.34 18.86 -33.56
CA THR A 244 -16.95 18.84 -33.06
C THR A 244 -16.87 19.44 -31.65
N SER A 245 -16.11 18.81 -30.74
CA SER A 245 -15.67 19.41 -29.47
C SER A 245 -14.23 19.03 -29.17
N ASP A 246 -13.40 20.06 -28.96
CA ASP A 246 -12.02 19.93 -28.51
C ASP A 246 -11.95 19.70 -26.99
N ILE A 247 -12.95 20.19 -26.24
CA ILE A 247 -13.07 19.98 -24.79
C ILE A 247 -13.54 18.54 -24.55
N LYS A 248 -12.81 17.82 -23.68
CA LYS A 248 -13.21 16.50 -23.18
C LYS A 248 -13.68 16.62 -21.73
N HIS A 249 -14.88 16.13 -21.45
CA HIS A 249 -15.45 16.09 -20.12
C HIS A 249 -14.98 14.85 -19.34
N GLY A 250 -14.66 15.08 -18.07
CA GLY A 250 -14.30 14.09 -17.06
C GLY A 250 -15.47 13.21 -16.62
N VAL A 251 -15.26 12.45 -15.54
CA VAL A 251 -16.23 11.44 -15.08
C VAL A 251 -17.39 12.03 -14.27
N PHE A 252 -17.23 13.21 -13.67
CA PHE A 252 -18.22 13.87 -12.81
C PHE A 252 -19.00 14.95 -13.56
N ASP A 253 -20.34 14.87 -13.61
CA ASP A 253 -21.14 15.87 -14.34
C ASP A 253 -21.22 17.21 -13.60
N THR A 254 -21.08 17.20 -12.26
CA THR A 254 -21.04 18.42 -11.45
C THR A 254 -19.73 19.20 -11.59
N ALA A 255 -18.69 18.59 -12.18
CA ALA A 255 -17.33 19.11 -12.29
C ALA A 255 -16.64 18.49 -13.53
N PRO A 256 -17.06 18.86 -14.74
CA PRO A 256 -16.67 18.17 -15.98
C PRO A 256 -15.21 18.41 -16.40
N ASP A 257 -14.47 19.27 -15.70
CA ASP A 257 -13.04 19.51 -15.80
C ASP A 257 -12.21 18.70 -14.79
N GLN A 258 -12.86 18.05 -13.80
CA GLN A 258 -12.17 17.24 -12.81
C GLN A 258 -11.63 15.94 -13.42
N THR A 259 -10.30 15.84 -13.51
CA THR A 259 -9.61 14.59 -13.87
C THR A 259 -9.80 13.51 -12.80
N LEU A 260 -9.92 12.25 -13.22
CA LEU A 260 -9.85 11.08 -12.34
C LEU A 260 -8.43 10.50 -12.39
N VAL A 261 -7.80 10.37 -11.23
CA VAL A 261 -6.47 9.78 -11.13
C VAL A 261 -6.56 8.26 -11.07
N LEU A 262 -6.05 7.57 -12.08
CA LEU A 262 -5.87 6.13 -12.11
C LEU A 262 -4.44 5.80 -11.67
N LEU A 263 -4.28 5.47 -10.39
CA LEU A 263 -3.01 4.98 -9.83
C LEU A 263 -2.87 3.49 -10.14
N VAL A 264 -1.74 3.09 -10.72
CA VAL A 264 -1.45 1.71 -11.12
C VAL A 264 -0.22 1.23 -10.34
N ASP A 265 -0.43 0.35 -9.37
CA ASP A 265 0.64 -0.18 -8.51
C ASP A 265 1.19 -1.48 -9.09
N PHE A 266 2.46 -1.44 -9.49
CA PHE A 266 3.16 -2.53 -10.17
C PHE A 266 3.69 -3.53 -9.13
N LYS A 267 3.03 -4.68 -8.98
CA LYS A 267 3.34 -5.65 -7.91
C LYS A 267 4.46 -6.65 -8.21
N ASN A 268 4.77 -6.91 -9.48
CA ASN A 268 5.94 -7.69 -9.90
C ASN A 268 6.89 -6.84 -10.78
N ASN A 269 7.56 -7.40 -11.80
CA ASN A 269 8.61 -6.68 -12.52
C ASN A 269 8.04 -5.47 -13.28
N GLY A 270 8.46 -4.26 -12.90
CA GLY A 270 7.94 -3.04 -13.47
C GLY A 270 8.36 -2.81 -14.93
N HIS A 271 9.56 -3.25 -15.33
CA HIS A 271 10.03 -3.17 -16.72
C HIS A 271 9.19 -4.04 -17.66
N ASP A 272 8.63 -5.15 -17.17
CA ASP A 272 7.73 -6.02 -17.94
C ASP A 272 6.29 -5.50 -17.91
N ILE A 273 5.81 -4.97 -16.77
CA ILE A 273 4.45 -4.42 -16.63
C ILE A 273 4.26 -3.15 -17.48
N PHE A 274 5.22 -2.22 -17.45
CA PHE A 274 5.09 -0.89 -18.06
C PHE A 274 4.61 -0.89 -19.53
N PRO A 275 5.21 -1.66 -20.47
CA PRO A 275 4.74 -1.70 -21.85
C PRO A 275 3.31 -2.25 -21.97
N VAL A 276 2.91 -3.22 -21.16
CA VAL A 276 1.55 -3.81 -21.20
C VAL A 276 0.51 -2.81 -20.65
N VAL A 277 0.85 -2.06 -19.60
CA VAL A 277 0.00 -0.96 -19.10
C VAL A 277 -0.18 0.11 -20.18
N SER A 278 0.91 0.54 -20.82
CA SER A 278 0.87 1.54 -21.89
C SER A 278 0.08 1.06 -23.12
N GLN A 279 0.14 -0.24 -23.44
CA GLN A 279 -0.69 -0.86 -24.47
C GLN A 279 -2.18 -0.87 -24.09
N HIS A 280 -2.51 -1.24 -22.85
CA HIS A 280 -3.90 -1.27 -22.39
C HIS A 280 -4.55 0.12 -22.37
N LEU A 281 -3.76 1.18 -22.15
CA LEU A 281 -4.22 2.57 -22.18
C LEU A 281 -4.42 3.14 -23.59
N ALA A 282 -4.02 2.44 -24.66
CA ALA A 282 -4.04 2.95 -26.03
C ALA A 282 -5.42 3.47 -26.48
N ALA A 283 -6.52 2.80 -26.11
CA ALA A 283 -7.87 3.24 -26.48
C ALA A 283 -8.30 4.57 -25.81
N LEU A 284 -7.81 4.85 -24.59
CA LEU A 284 -8.03 6.15 -23.92
C LEU A 284 -7.13 7.23 -24.54
N ARG A 285 -5.88 6.87 -24.86
CA ARG A 285 -4.89 7.73 -25.52
C ARG A 285 -5.39 8.22 -26.88
N GLU A 286 -5.81 7.31 -27.75
CA GLU A 286 -6.28 7.58 -29.12
C GLU A 286 -7.51 8.50 -29.17
N LYS A 287 -8.34 8.50 -28.11
CA LYS A 287 -9.50 9.39 -27.97
C LYS A 287 -9.19 10.73 -27.30
N GLY A 288 -7.95 10.95 -26.85
CA GLY A 288 -7.54 12.16 -26.14
C GLY A 288 -8.12 12.27 -24.73
N TYR A 289 -8.35 11.13 -24.04
CA TYR A 289 -8.89 11.11 -22.68
C TYR A 289 -7.82 11.11 -21.58
N LEU A 290 -6.55 10.92 -21.93
CA LEU A 290 -5.45 10.89 -20.97
C LEU A 290 -4.81 12.28 -20.83
N THR A 291 -4.49 12.66 -19.59
CA THR A 291 -3.53 13.72 -19.30
C THR A 291 -2.15 13.32 -19.82
N TYR A 292 -1.44 14.22 -20.48
CA TYR A 292 -0.12 13.92 -21.06
C TYR A 292 0.84 15.10 -21.05
N PHE A 293 2.13 14.83 -20.88
CA PHE A 293 3.22 15.77 -21.12
C PHE A 293 3.62 15.75 -22.60
N ASN A 294 3.75 16.93 -23.22
CA ASN A 294 3.96 17.10 -24.67
C ASN A 294 5.39 17.51 -25.08
N GLY A 295 6.35 17.48 -24.15
CA GLY A 295 7.71 18.01 -24.34
C GLY A 295 7.96 19.36 -23.67
N GLU A 296 6.91 20.13 -23.42
CA GLU A 296 6.98 21.49 -22.85
C GLU A 296 6.07 21.66 -21.63
N ALA A 297 4.83 21.15 -21.71
CA ALA A 297 3.80 21.29 -20.68
C ALA A 297 2.99 20.01 -20.51
N THR A 298 2.34 19.89 -19.35
CA THR A 298 1.32 18.88 -19.06
C THR A 298 -0.04 19.39 -19.53
N ILE A 299 -0.68 18.65 -20.42
CA ILE A 299 -2.02 18.89 -20.94
C ILE A 299 -2.98 18.00 -20.15
N GLU A 300 -3.85 18.61 -19.34
CA GLU A 300 -4.85 17.90 -18.54
C GLU A 300 -5.92 17.25 -19.42
N GLY A 301 -6.29 16.02 -19.07
CA GLY A 301 -7.37 15.25 -19.68
C GLY A 301 -8.27 14.59 -18.62
N PRO A 302 -9.40 14.01 -19.04
CA PRO A 302 -10.33 13.29 -18.17
C PRO A 302 -9.72 12.28 -17.19
N ILE A 303 -8.61 11.62 -17.57
CA ILE A 303 -7.91 10.62 -16.75
C ILE A 303 -6.42 10.98 -16.64
N THR A 304 -5.91 11.13 -15.42
CA THR A 304 -4.46 11.19 -15.16
C THR A 304 -3.97 9.82 -14.69
N VAL A 305 -3.07 9.19 -15.44
CA VAL A 305 -2.50 7.89 -15.06
C VAL A 305 -1.21 8.09 -14.28
N VAL A 306 -1.07 7.42 -13.13
CA VAL A 306 0.12 7.48 -12.29
C VAL A 306 0.61 6.06 -12.00
N ALA A 307 1.88 5.76 -12.25
CA ALA A 307 2.49 4.47 -11.95
C ALA A 307 3.22 4.51 -10.58
N THR A 308 3.03 3.48 -9.77
CA THR A 308 3.62 3.33 -8.42
C THR A 308 4.06 1.88 -8.15
N GLY A 309 4.48 1.58 -6.92
CA GLY A 309 5.04 0.29 -6.55
C GLY A 309 6.41 0.08 -7.18
N ASN A 310 6.57 -0.98 -7.98
CA ASN A 310 7.79 -1.26 -8.74
C ASN A 310 7.88 -0.49 -10.08
N ALA A 311 7.11 0.58 -10.27
CA ALA A 311 7.13 1.39 -11.49
C ALA A 311 8.56 1.86 -11.86
N PRO A 312 9.03 1.60 -13.10
CA PRO A 312 10.39 1.96 -13.52
C PRO A 312 10.47 3.42 -13.97
N PHE A 313 11.07 4.27 -13.14
CA PHE A 313 11.24 5.71 -13.41
C PHE A 313 11.99 5.98 -14.72
N ASP A 314 12.95 5.12 -15.06
CA ASP A 314 13.73 5.17 -16.29
C ASP A 314 12.85 4.99 -17.55
N LEU A 315 11.88 4.05 -17.54
CA LEU A 315 10.94 3.91 -18.66
C LEU A 315 9.88 5.00 -18.68
N VAL A 316 9.39 5.43 -17.50
CA VAL A 316 8.45 6.54 -17.39
C VAL A 316 9.04 7.81 -18.00
N THR A 317 10.32 8.10 -17.75
CA THR A 317 11.01 9.30 -18.25
C THR A 317 11.75 9.13 -19.58
N ALA A 318 11.80 7.93 -20.16
CA ALA A 318 12.57 7.62 -21.38
C ALA A 318 12.17 8.48 -22.59
N ASN A 319 10.88 8.78 -22.75
CA ASN A 319 10.42 9.64 -23.84
C ASN A 319 10.31 11.10 -23.37
N SER A 320 11.14 11.99 -23.93
CA SER A 320 11.13 13.41 -23.61
C SER A 320 9.99 14.19 -24.27
N THR A 321 9.41 13.71 -25.37
CA THR A 321 8.43 14.46 -26.19
C THR A 321 6.96 14.06 -25.99
N TYR A 322 6.69 12.86 -25.49
CA TYR A 322 5.33 12.43 -25.16
C TYR A 322 5.31 11.42 -24.00
N ARG A 323 4.53 11.71 -22.95
CA ARG A 323 4.27 10.80 -21.82
C ARG A 323 2.85 10.98 -21.32
N ASP A 324 2.10 9.90 -21.15
CA ASP A 324 0.74 9.89 -20.60
C ASP A 324 0.60 9.03 -19.34
N ILE A 325 1.73 8.57 -18.81
CA ILE A 325 1.87 7.89 -17.52
C ILE A 325 2.86 8.70 -16.70
N PHE A 326 2.44 9.21 -15.54
CA PHE A 326 3.26 9.97 -14.61
C PHE A 326 3.78 9.07 -13.49
N PHE A 327 4.81 9.51 -12.78
CA PHE A 327 5.37 8.79 -11.64
C PHE A 327 4.72 9.17 -10.30
N ASP A 328 4.73 8.24 -9.34
CA ASP A 328 4.43 8.47 -7.92
C ASP A 328 5.75 8.64 -7.15
N ALA A 329 6.19 9.89 -6.95
CA ALA A 329 7.50 10.20 -6.37
C ALA A 329 7.59 9.81 -4.88
N PRO A 330 8.77 9.43 -4.37
CA PRO A 330 8.95 9.07 -2.95
C PRO A 330 8.92 10.31 -2.05
N LEU A 331 7.77 10.60 -1.41
CA LEU A 331 7.52 11.84 -0.66
C LEU A 331 8.47 12.08 0.52
N ASP A 332 8.97 11.03 1.16
CA ASP A 332 9.95 11.13 2.25
C ASP A 332 11.32 11.63 1.79
N SER A 333 11.68 11.45 0.51
CA SER A 333 12.88 12.04 -0.08
C SER A 333 12.75 13.54 -0.36
N LEU A 334 11.51 14.06 -0.41
CA LEU A 334 11.20 15.45 -0.81
C LEU A 334 11.06 16.41 0.38
N TYR A 335 11.60 16.09 1.55
CA TYR A 335 11.46 16.96 2.73
C TYR A 335 12.13 18.34 2.54
N GLU A 336 11.37 19.43 2.70
CA GLU A 336 11.90 20.79 2.73
C GLU A 336 11.68 21.51 4.07
N SER A 337 12.77 22.01 4.66
CA SER A 337 12.73 22.87 5.85
C SER A 337 12.10 24.23 5.55
N ARG A 338 11.52 24.87 6.57
CA ARG A 338 10.91 26.21 6.45
C ARG A 338 11.91 27.31 6.07
N SER A 339 13.19 27.13 6.41
CA SER A 339 14.26 28.06 6.02
C SER A 339 14.59 27.96 4.53
N ASN A 340 14.56 26.76 3.94
CA ASN A 340 14.91 26.56 2.53
C ASN A 340 13.90 27.24 1.58
N SER A 341 12.62 27.31 1.96
CA SER A 341 11.59 28.05 1.19
C SER A 341 11.77 29.58 1.23
N ILE A 342 12.66 30.12 2.07
CA ILE A 342 12.96 31.56 2.18
C ILE A 342 14.35 31.87 1.58
N SER A 343 15.26 30.88 1.51
CA SER A 343 16.66 31.08 1.07
C SER A 343 16.87 31.32 -0.43
N HIS A 344 15.81 31.57 -1.21
CA HIS A 344 15.97 32.29 -2.50
C HIS A 344 16.36 33.77 -2.31
N SER A 345 16.41 34.26 -1.06
CA SER A 345 17.08 35.52 -0.71
C SER A 345 17.77 35.47 0.67
N VAL A 346 19.08 35.18 0.71
CA VAL A 346 20.07 35.53 1.78
C VAL A 346 19.81 34.85 3.16
N ASP A 347 20.75 34.27 3.92
CA ASP A 347 22.20 34.44 4.04
C ASP A 347 22.91 33.12 4.47
N LYS A 348 24.25 33.13 4.56
CA LYS A 348 25.07 32.03 5.09
C LYS A 348 25.28 32.10 6.61
N SER A 349 24.68 31.19 7.36
CA SER A 349 25.25 30.69 8.62
C SER A 349 24.85 29.23 8.84
N GLY A 350 25.83 28.38 9.09
CA GLY A 350 25.65 26.93 9.07
C GLY A 350 25.49 26.33 10.47
N GLU A 351 24.40 25.60 10.67
CA GLU A 351 24.34 24.51 11.65
C GLU A 351 23.52 23.37 11.03
N SER A 352 24.23 22.41 10.42
CA SER A 352 23.62 21.29 9.71
C SER A 352 23.11 20.24 10.69
N VAL A 353 21.82 20.28 11.01
CA VAL A 353 21.15 19.15 11.65
C VAL A 353 21.07 18.01 10.62
N SER A 354 22.02 17.07 10.69
CA SER A 354 22.07 15.90 9.83
C SER A 354 20.97 14.90 10.22
N VAL A 355 19.76 15.14 9.72
CA VAL A 355 18.72 14.12 9.66
C VAL A 355 19.26 12.98 8.80
N HIS A 356 19.61 11.86 9.43
CA HIS A 356 20.02 10.66 8.71
C HIS A 356 18.83 10.12 7.91
N ILE A 357 18.76 10.52 6.63
CA ILE A 357 17.96 9.84 5.62
C ILE A 357 18.61 8.48 5.40
N THR A 358 18.20 7.50 6.19
CA THR A 358 18.48 6.09 5.91
C THR A 358 17.84 5.76 4.56
N GLU A 359 18.58 5.15 3.64
CA GLU A 359 18.03 4.54 2.44
C GLU A 359 16.97 3.50 2.86
N ARG A 360 15.70 3.89 2.81
CA ARG A 360 14.57 3.01 3.09
C ARG A 360 14.01 2.59 1.74
N GLY A 361 14.15 1.30 1.43
CA GLY A 361 13.45 0.69 0.31
C GLY A 361 11.95 0.97 0.44
N GLY A 362 11.41 1.67 -0.56
CA GLY A 362 10.03 2.10 -0.64
C GLY A 362 9.60 2.23 -2.10
N GLN A 363 8.31 2.48 -2.33
CA GLN A 363 7.79 2.74 -3.68
C GLN A 363 8.46 3.96 -4.30
N GLY A 364 8.51 4.00 -5.63
CA GLY A 364 9.08 5.15 -6.35
C GLY A 364 10.61 5.17 -6.38
N THR A 365 11.29 4.04 -6.13
CA THR A 365 12.77 3.93 -6.20
C THR A 365 13.28 3.13 -7.41
N VAL A 366 12.43 2.32 -8.07
CA VAL A 366 12.84 1.52 -9.23
C VAL A 366 13.17 2.43 -10.43
N GLY A 367 14.32 2.19 -11.06
CA GLY A 367 14.81 3.03 -12.17
C GLY A 367 15.35 4.41 -11.75
N THR A 368 15.39 4.72 -10.46
CA THR A 368 15.90 6.02 -9.97
C THR A 368 17.41 6.00 -9.74
N THR A 369 18.01 7.19 -9.71
CA THR A 369 19.42 7.41 -9.34
C THR A 369 19.50 8.51 -8.28
N PRO A 370 20.65 8.71 -7.59
CA PRO A 370 20.83 9.82 -6.66
C PRO A 370 20.67 11.22 -7.28
N SER A 371 20.65 11.31 -8.62
CA SER A 371 20.40 12.54 -9.39
C SER A 371 19.01 12.59 -10.04
N SER A 372 18.11 11.63 -9.77
CA SER A 372 16.72 11.68 -10.23
C SER A 372 16.01 12.91 -9.67
N HIS A 373 15.35 13.66 -10.54
CA HIS A 373 14.56 14.83 -10.19
C HIS A 373 13.06 14.55 -10.39
N PHE A 374 12.25 14.88 -9.39
CA PHE A 374 10.80 14.69 -9.43
C PHE A 374 10.11 16.05 -9.49
N ASP A 375 9.30 16.26 -10.52
CA ASP A 375 8.54 17.49 -10.74
C ASP A 375 7.30 17.22 -11.60
N PHE A 376 6.43 18.22 -11.74
CA PHE A 376 5.17 18.16 -12.50
C PHE A 376 5.28 17.71 -13.96
N THR A 377 6.49 17.67 -14.55
CA THR A 377 6.69 17.17 -15.92
C THR A 377 6.78 15.64 -15.97
N ASN A 378 7.20 15.00 -14.89
CA ASN A 378 7.47 13.55 -14.84
C ASN A 378 6.67 12.80 -13.75
N SER A 379 6.25 13.49 -12.70
CA SER A 379 5.53 12.96 -11.57
C SER A 379 4.23 13.75 -11.37
N TYR A 380 3.19 13.10 -10.83
CA TYR A 380 1.93 13.75 -10.47
C TYR A 380 1.71 13.70 -8.96
N TYR A 381 1.82 12.50 -8.39
CA TYR A 381 1.82 12.30 -6.95
C TYR A 381 3.24 12.35 -6.39
N ALA A 382 3.32 12.71 -5.12
CA ALA A 382 4.40 12.31 -4.23
C ALA A 382 3.79 11.60 -3.02
N SER A 383 4.22 10.36 -2.76
CA SER A 383 3.59 9.51 -1.74
C SER A 383 4.54 8.82 -0.79
N VAL A 384 4.06 8.54 0.42
CA VAL A 384 4.78 7.69 1.40
C VAL A 384 3.82 6.97 2.34
N ASN A 385 4.30 5.85 2.90
CA ASN A 385 3.65 5.21 4.04
C ASN A 385 3.77 6.09 5.30
N PHE A 386 2.63 6.52 5.84
CA PHE A 386 2.54 7.31 7.06
C PHE A 386 3.23 6.63 8.25
N GLY A 387 3.01 5.34 8.45
CA GLY A 387 3.59 4.57 9.56
C GLY A 387 5.11 4.40 9.45
N SER A 388 5.64 4.18 8.25
CA SER A 388 7.08 4.06 8.02
C SER A 388 7.81 5.39 8.08
N SER A 389 7.17 6.48 7.65
CA SER A 389 7.74 7.83 7.59
C SER A 389 7.60 8.57 8.92
N ILE A 390 6.37 8.73 9.41
CA ILE A 390 6.03 9.52 10.60
C ILE A 390 6.15 8.69 11.89
N GLY A 391 6.03 7.36 11.80
CA GLY A 391 6.14 6.47 12.95
C GLY A 391 4.88 6.36 13.80
N TRP A 392 5.03 5.78 14.99
CA TRP A 392 3.92 5.50 15.89
C TRP A 392 3.42 6.73 16.66
N LEU A 393 2.10 6.89 16.77
CA LEU A 393 1.45 7.99 17.47
C LEU A 393 1.16 7.62 18.93
N TRP A 394 2.12 7.90 19.82
CA TRP A 394 1.99 7.61 21.25
C TRP A 394 0.78 8.32 21.87
N PHE A 395 -0.10 7.55 22.51
CA PHE A 395 -1.39 8.00 23.05
C PHE A 395 -2.30 8.71 22.03
N GLY A 396 -2.06 8.53 20.72
CA GLY A 396 -2.76 9.25 19.66
C GLY A 396 -2.39 10.74 19.55
N HIS A 397 -1.23 11.13 20.08
CA HIS A 397 -0.65 12.46 19.87
C HIS A 397 0.40 12.39 18.75
N ILE A 398 0.44 13.47 17.96
CA ILE A 398 1.48 13.75 16.97
C ILE A 398 2.43 14.72 17.66
N SER A 399 3.74 14.43 17.68
CA SER A 399 4.75 15.30 18.27
C SER A 399 5.13 16.45 17.32
N ASP A 400 5.76 17.50 17.84
CA ASP A 400 6.21 18.63 17.01
C ASP A 400 7.19 18.19 15.90
N ILE A 401 8.03 17.18 16.18
CA ILE A 401 8.95 16.58 15.21
C ILE A 401 8.17 15.85 14.10
N GLN A 402 7.14 15.07 14.46
CA GLN A 402 6.28 14.40 13.49
C GLN A 402 5.49 15.41 12.64
N LEU A 403 5.06 16.51 13.25
CA LEU A 403 4.34 17.58 12.57
C LEU A 403 5.22 18.37 11.61
N ASP A 404 6.46 18.70 12.00
CA ASP A 404 7.42 19.37 11.11
C ASP A 404 7.82 18.48 9.94
N LEU A 405 7.97 17.16 10.16
CA LEU A 405 8.22 16.19 9.10
C LEU A 405 7.07 16.15 8.08
N ILE A 406 5.81 16.04 8.53
CA ILE A 406 4.61 16.11 7.66
C ILE A 406 4.61 17.42 6.85
N ARG A 407 4.83 18.55 7.52
CA ARG A 407 4.83 19.89 6.90
C ARG A 407 5.94 20.05 5.86
N GLY A 408 7.14 19.54 6.13
CA GLY A 408 8.26 19.65 5.19
C GLY A 408 8.13 18.71 3.99
N GLN A 409 7.56 17.53 4.19
CA GLN A 409 7.20 16.62 3.10
C GLN A 409 6.13 17.25 2.18
N ILE A 410 5.03 17.77 2.74
CA ILE A 410 3.98 18.47 1.97
C ILE A 410 4.57 19.69 1.23
N ARG A 411 5.35 20.54 1.92
CA ARG A 411 6.00 21.70 1.28
C ARG A 411 6.86 21.30 0.08
N GLY A 412 7.71 20.30 0.20
CA GLY A 412 8.62 19.95 -0.88
C GLY A 412 7.95 19.23 -2.05
N ALA A 413 6.83 18.53 -1.82
CA ALA A 413 5.95 18.10 -2.90
C ALA A 413 5.37 19.32 -3.65
N HIS A 414 4.77 20.26 -2.93
CA HIS A 414 4.18 21.48 -3.51
C HIS A 414 5.21 22.35 -4.25
N ALA A 415 6.43 22.47 -3.72
CA ALA A 415 7.54 23.19 -4.36
C ALA A 415 7.96 22.58 -5.72
N ARG A 416 7.66 21.30 -5.95
CA ARG A 416 7.89 20.56 -7.22
C ARG A 416 6.64 20.47 -8.10
N GLY A 417 5.52 21.07 -7.68
CA GLY A 417 4.22 20.99 -8.35
C GLY A 417 3.50 19.65 -8.14
N LEU A 418 3.93 18.84 -7.18
CA LEU A 418 3.43 17.49 -6.93
C LEU A 418 2.32 17.45 -5.88
N LYS A 419 1.43 16.46 -6.02
CA LYS A 419 0.29 16.21 -5.13
C LYS A 419 0.68 15.27 -4.00
N ALA A 420 0.67 15.76 -2.75
CA ALA A 420 1.06 14.97 -1.58
C ALA A 420 -0.02 13.94 -1.19
N ARG A 421 0.37 12.68 -0.97
CA ARG A 421 -0.51 11.57 -0.53
C ARG A 421 0.16 10.73 0.57
N TYR A 422 -0.57 10.41 1.63
CA TYR A 422 -0.09 9.51 2.69
C TYR A 422 -0.93 8.24 2.75
N TRP A 423 -0.35 7.10 2.38
CA TRP A 423 -0.98 5.79 2.54
C TRP A 423 -0.58 5.13 3.86
N GLY A 424 -1.25 4.04 4.25
CA GLY A 424 -0.94 3.34 5.52
C GLY A 424 -1.25 4.15 6.80
N ALA A 425 -2.02 5.24 6.71
CA ALA A 425 -2.48 6.00 7.88
C ALA A 425 -3.38 5.14 8.82
N PRO A 426 -3.46 5.45 10.12
CA PRO A 426 -4.18 4.62 11.09
C PRO A 426 -5.67 4.43 10.74
N LYS A 427 -6.09 3.18 10.46
CA LYS A 427 -7.49 2.85 10.13
C LYS A 427 -8.40 2.71 11.38
N TRP A 428 -7.83 2.27 12.50
CA TRP A 428 -8.52 2.06 13.78
C TRP A 428 -7.60 2.44 14.95
N PRO A 429 -8.12 2.99 16.08
CA PRO A 429 -9.50 3.35 16.34
C PRO A 429 -9.97 4.55 15.52
N ILE A 430 -11.27 4.60 15.19
CA ILE A 430 -11.87 5.65 14.33
C ILE A 430 -11.54 7.06 14.84
N GLY A 431 -11.51 7.27 16.17
CA GLY A 431 -11.13 8.56 16.75
C GLY A 431 -9.68 8.97 16.47
N LEU A 432 -8.74 8.01 16.36
CA LEU A 432 -7.36 8.28 15.96
C LEU A 432 -7.28 8.56 14.45
N ARG A 433 -7.91 7.71 13.64
CA ARG A 433 -8.02 7.90 12.18
C ARG A 433 -8.51 9.30 11.83
N ASN A 434 -9.66 9.68 12.37
CA ASN A 434 -10.29 10.97 12.13
C ASN A 434 -9.41 12.14 12.57
N LYS A 435 -8.63 11.99 13.66
CA LYS A 435 -7.66 13.00 14.11
C LYS A 435 -6.48 13.14 13.14
N VAL A 436 -5.98 12.04 12.59
CA VAL A 436 -4.90 12.04 11.59
C VAL A 436 -5.39 12.62 10.26
N TRP A 437 -6.54 12.18 9.75
CA TRP A 437 -7.14 12.74 8.53
C TRP A 437 -7.39 14.25 8.65
N LYS A 438 -7.98 14.69 9.76
CA LYS A 438 -8.17 16.11 10.03
C LYS A 438 -6.85 16.88 9.99
N LEU A 439 -5.82 16.41 10.69
CA LEU A 439 -4.51 17.08 10.71
C LEU A 439 -3.87 17.09 9.32
N LEU A 440 -3.91 15.99 8.56
CA LEU A 440 -3.32 15.96 7.22
C LEU A 440 -4.00 16.97 6.27
N VAL A 441 -5.33 17.14 6.38
CA VAL A 441 -6.07 18.16 5.61
C VAL A 441 -5.77 19.57 6.11
N GLU A 442 -5.70 19.81 7.42
CA GLU A 442 -5.33 21.11 8.00
C GLU A 442 -3.89 21.53 7.64
N GLU A 443 -2.98 20.57 7.44
CA GLU A 443 -1.59 20.80 7.00
C GLU A 443 -1.43 20.77 5.45
N GLY A 444 -2.52 20.63 4.69
CA GLY A 444 -2.52 20.81 3.23
C GLY A 444 -2.16 19.58 2.40
N VAL A 445 -2.44 18.36 2.87
CA VAL A 445 -2.35 17.16 2.00
C VAL A 445 -3.31 17.32 0.80
N ASP A 446 -2.88 16.98 -0.41
CA ASP A 446 -3.75 17.08 -1.58
C ASP A 446 -4.79 15.96 -1.60
N TYR A 447 -4.41 14.73 -1.22
CA TYR A 447 -5.28 13.55 -1.29
C TYR A 447 -5.30 12.75 0.03
N LEU A 448 -6.50 12.46 0.55
CA LEU A 448 -6.70 11.48 1.62
C LEU A 448 -6.81 10.06 1.05
N ASN A 449 -5.94 9.17 1.49
CA ASN A 449 -5.88 7.78 1.05
C ASN A 449 -6.57 6.84 2.06
N GLY A 450 -7.59 6.08 1.65
CA GLY A 450 -8.25 5.14 2.57
C GLY A 450 -9.40 4.33 1.96
N ASP A 451 -9.88 3.35 2.73
CA ASP A 451 -10.94 2.42 2.29
C ASP A 451 -12.35 2.82 2.79
N ASP A 452 -12.47 3.62 3.86
CA ASP A 452 -13.76 4.14 4.37
C ASP A 452 -14.16 5.44 3.64
N LEU A 453 -14.69 5.30 2.42
CA LEU A 453 -15.01 6.44 1.56
C LEU A 453 -16.09 7.34 2.16
N HIS A 454 -17.18 6.78 2.67
CA HIS A 454 -18.22 7.53 3.42
C HIS A 454 -17.67 8.21 4.69
N GLY A 455 -16.60 7.67 5.27
CA GLY A 455 -15.80 8.36 6.27
C GLY A 455 -15.14 9.61 5.70
N MET A 456 -14.44 9.48 4.57
CA MET A 456 -13.68 10.58 3.93
C MET A 456 -14.59 11.67 3.35
N THR A 457 -15.80 11.37 2.87
CA THR A 457 -16.71 12.37 2.28
C THR A 457 -17.18 13.47 3.25
N ARG A 458 -16.97 13.29 4.56
CA ARG A 458 -17.46 14.25 5.56
C ARG A 458 -16.68 15.56 5.58
N LEU A 459 -15.40 15.53 5.22
CA LEU A 459 -14.41 16.63 5.25
C LEU A 459 -14.19 17.32 6.62
N ASP A 460 -15.20 17.37 7.49
CA ASP A 460 -15.07 17.64 8.93
C ASP A 460 -15.29 16.36 9.76
N TRP A 461 -14.22 15.86 10.35
CA TRP A 461 -14.23 14.71 11.25
C TRP A 461 -14.32 15.06 12.74
N SER A 462 -14.53 16.33 13.09
CA SER A 462 -14.68 16.80 14.48
C SER A 462 -15.95 16.29 15.15
N LEU A 463 -16.99 16.02 14.36
CA LEU A 463 -18.30 15.57 14.83
C LEU A 463 -18.28 14.11 15.33
N LYS A 464 -18.21 13.97 16.65
CA LYS A 464 -18.62 12.73 17.32
C LYS A 464 -20.12 12.53 17.15
N LYS A 465 -20.54 11.65 16.24
CA LYS A 465 -21.84 10.96 16.40
C LYS A 465 -21.73 10.11 17.68
N HIS A 466 -22.19 10.68 18.79
CA HIS A 466 -22.53 9.90 19.96
C HIS A 466 -23.57 8.85 19.53
N TRP A 467 -23.48 7.65 20.11
CA TRP A 467 -24.56 6.67 20.01
C TRP A 467 -25.75 7.22 20.79
N GLY A 468 -26.56 8.02 20.10
CA GLY A 468 -27.82 8.51 20.59
C GLY A 468 -28.77 7.34 20.76
N LEU A 469 -29.24 7.16 21.99
CA LEU A 469 -30.47 6.42 22.25
C LEU A 469 -31.60 7.02 21.40
N ILE A 470 -32.43 6.11 20.91
CA ILE A 470 -33.70 6.34 20.22
C ILE A 470 -34.49 7.50 20.83
N SER A 471 -34.94 8.43 19.99
CA SER A 471 -36.19 9.20 20.11
C SER A 471 -36.55 9.74 18.73
#